data_AF-A4I807-F1
#
_entry.id   AF-A4I807-F1
#
_cell.length_a   1.000
_cell.length_b   1.000
_cell.length_c   1.000
_cell.angle_alpha   90.00
_cell.angle_beta   90.00
_cell.angle_gamma   90.00
#
_symmetry.space_group_name_H-M   'P 1'
#
loop_
_entity.id
_entity.type
_entity.pdbx_description
1 polymer ?
#
loop_
_entity_poly.entity_id
_entity_poly.type
_entity_poly.pdbx_seq_one_letter_code
_entity_poly.pdbx_strand_id
1 'polypeptide(L)'
;MSEGGKRRKVYGFKAERQAFFSKNIRRAFFEEGRQKKDEERARMEAYRKLCKEEGIVSKRLEDYDRTRKAAKENLSSTLEQVDYDQSLTNNEKKKRKYNLKRKFAATTVNDLIDKQQKRYSAVSGMEEVQRRRQQEREEKQKARQERERQKQSRVQARKSRNALFAKRTKKGQPVMSSRVESLLQKISRQ
;
A
#
# COMPACT_ATOMS: atom_id res chain seq x y z
N MET A 1 -10.71 15.15 58.70
CA MET A 1 -10.87 16.39 57.91
C MET A 1 -11.98 16.17 56.90
N SER A 2 -13.15 16.76 57.11
CA SER A 2 -14.33 16.57 56.26
C SER A 2 -14.04 17.16 54.87
N GLU A 3 -13.92 16.32 53.85
CA GLU A 3 -13.70 16.79 52.48
C GLU A 3 -14.85 17.71 52.09
N GLY A 4 -14.52 19.01 51.96
CA GLY A 4 -15.44 20.09 51.67
C GLY A 4 -16.40 19.67 50.56
N GLY A 5 -17.68 19.63 50.92
CA GLY A 5 -18.75 19.20 50.03
C GLY A 5 -18.60 19.84 48.67
N LYS A 6 -18.19 19.04 47.68
CA LYS A 6 -18.24 19.42 46.27
C LYS A 6 -19.69 19.75 45.98
N ARG A 7 -20.03 21.04 46.05
CA ARG A 7 -21.35 21.58 45.75
C ARG A 7 -21.79 20.95 44.43
N ARG A 8 -22.80 20.08 44.47
CA ARG A 8 -23.40 19.53 43.25
C ARG A 8 -23.84 20.74 42.44
N LYS A 9 -23.24 20.95 41.26
CA LYS A 9 -23.64 22.04 40.38
C LYS A 9 -25.11 21.83 40.05
N VAL A 10 -25.97 22.68 40.62
CA VAL A 10 -27.40 22.68 40.33
C VAL A 10 -27.54 23.32 38.95
N TYR A 11 -27.54 22.48 37.92
CA TYR A 11 -27.82 22.90 36.55
C TYR A 11 -29.32 23.22 36.47
N GLY A 12 -29.68 24.50 36.53
CA GLY A 12 -31.07 24.95 36.64
C GLY A 12 -31.91 24.52 35.44
N PHE A 13 -31.32 24.54 34.25
CA PHE A 13 -32.04 24.23 33.02
C PHE A 13 -31.83 22.79 32.55
N LYS A 14 -32.90 22.16 32.03
CA LYS A 14 -32.86 20.82 31.42
C LYS A 14 -31.78 20.73 30.33
N ALA A 15 -31.61 21.79 29.55
CA ALA A 15 -30.58 21.90 28.51
C ALA A 15 -29.16 21.83 29.09
N GLU A 16 -28.87 22.50 30.20
CA GLU A 16 -27.56 22.45 30.87
C GLU A 16 -27.27 21.07 31.45
N ARG A 17 -28.29 20.42 32.05
CA ARG A 17 -28.17 19.02 32.53
C ARG A 17 -27.81 18.07 31.39
N GLN A 18 -28.47 18.20 30.23
CA GLN A 18 -28.20 17.38 29.05
C GLN A 18 -26.81 17.67 28.43
N ALA A 19 -26.40 18.93 28.37
CA ALA A 19 -25.08 19.32 27.90
C ALA A 19 -23.96 18.81 28.83
N PHE A 20 -24.16 18.85 30.14
CA PHE A 20 -23.21 18.29 31.10
C PHE A 20 -23.13 16.77 31.02
N PHE A 21 -24.26 16.08 30.95
CA PHE A 21 -24.33 14.63 30.80
C PHE A 21 -23.61 14.17 29.52
N SER A 22 -23.92 14.78 28.37
CA SER A 22 -23.26 14.46 27.11
C SER A 22 -21.75 14.73 27.13
N LYS A 23 -21.31 15.81 27.79
CA LYS A 23 -19.88 16.12 27.97
C LYS A 23 -19.17 15.07 28.86
N ASN A 24 -19.82 14.60 29.92
CA ASN A 24 -19.25 13.59 30.81
C ASN A 24 -19.19 12.22 30.15
N ILE A 25 -20.24 11.78 29.44
CA ILE A 25 -20.19 10.52 28.67
C ILE A 25 -19.06 10.58 27.66
N ARG A 26 -18.94 11.69 26.91
CA ARG A 26 -17.88 11.84 25.93
C ARG A 26 -16.49 11.78 26.57
N ARG A 27 -16.31 12.37 27.76
CA ARG A 27 -15.05 12.28 28.52
C ARG A 27 -14.77 10.85 28.98
N ALA A 28 -15.74 10.18 29.60
CA ALA A 28 -15.63 8.80 30.04
C ALA A 28 -15.25 7.88 28.86
N PHE A 29 -15.91 8.02 27.71
CA PHE A 29 -15.59 7.28 26.49
C PHE A 29 -14.14 7.50 26.04
N PHE A 30 -13.64 8.74 26.07
CA PHE A 30 -12.23 9.02 25.73
C PHE A 30 -11.24 8.49 26.78
N GLU A 31 -11.62 8.49 28.06
CA GLU A 31 -10.81 7.95 29.15
C GLU A 31 -10.71 6.42 29.07
N GLU A 32 -11.83 5.73 28.91
CA GLU A 32 -11.87 4.28 28.64
C GLU A 32 -11.06 3.93 27.39
N GLY A 33 -11.19 4.74 26.33
CA GLY A 33 -10.41 4.57 25.11
C GLY A 33 -8.90 4.72 25.32
N ARG A 34 -8.46 5.59 26.24
CA ARG A 34 -7.04 5.70 26.62
C ARG A 34 -6.60 4.53 27.49
N GLN A 35 -7.41 4.17 28.50
CA GLN A 35 -7.13 3.05 29.40
C GLN A 35 -6.91 1.74 28.62
N LYS A 36 -7.81 1.40 27.68
CA LYS A 36 -7.66 0.20 26.84
C LYS A 36 -6.33 0.16 26.06
N LYS A 37 -5.85 1.33 25.61
CA LYS A 37 -4.60 1.46 24.86
C LYS A 37 -3.37 1.34 25.76
N ASP A 38 -3.43 1.92 26.94
CA ASP A 38 -2.36 1.80 27.92
C ASP A 38 -2.30 0.37 28.49
N GLU A 39 -3.44 -0.30 28.66
CA GLU A 39 -3.53 -1.73 29.00
C GLU A 39 -2.94 -2.63 27.91
N GLU A 40 -3.15 -2.32 26.62
CA GLU A 40 -2.49 -3.05 25.52
C GLU A 40 -0.96 -2.93 25.61
N ARG A 41 -0.45 -1.71 25.83
CA ARG A 41 0.99 -1.46 25.99
C ARG A 41 1.55 -2.20 27.20
N ALA A 42 0.85 -2.13 28.33
CA ALA A 42 1.22 -2.82 29.55
C ALA A 42 1.25 -4.35 29.35
N ARG A 43 0.27 -4.93 28.64
CA ARG A 43 0.25 -6.36 28.29
C ARG A 43 1.45 -6.76 27.44
N MET A 44 1.83 -5.95 26.46
CA MET A 44 2.99 -6.24 25.60
C MET A 44 4.32 -6.05 26.33
N GLU A 45 4.43 -5.07 27.22
CA GLU A 45 5.62 -4.89 28.07
C GLU A 45 5.76 -6.01 29.10
N ALA A 46 4.65 -6.45 29.71
CA ALA A 46 4.63 -7.62 30.59
C ALA A 46 5.06 -8.88 29.82
N TYR A 47 4.53 -9.08 28.61
CA TYR A 47 4.93 -10.19 27.76
C TYR A 47 6.41 -10.15 27.39
N ARG A 48 6.96 -8.95 27.09
CA ARG A 48 8.40 -8.78 26.86
C ARG A 48 9.24 -9.13 28.08
N LYS A 49 8.81 -8.74 29.28
CA LYS A 49 9.50 -9.11 30.53
C LYS A 49 9.50 -10.62 30.74
N LEU A 50 8.35 -11.26 30.58
CA LEU A 50 8.22 -12.72 30.65
C LEU A 50 9.12 -13.42 29.64
N CYS A 51 9.12 -13.01 28.36
CA CYS A 51 10.01 -13.61 27.36
C CYS A 51 11.49 -13.40 27.69
N LYS A 52 11.85 -12.27 28.32
CA LYS A 52 13.22 -12.01 28.74
C LYS A 52 13.62 -12.88 29.94
N GLU A 53 12.73 -13.06 30.91
CA GLU A 53 12.93 -13.92 32.07
C GLU A 53 13.09 -15.39 31.64
N GLU A 54 12.28 -15.85 30.69
CA GLU A 54 12.36 -17.21 30.13
C GLU A 54 13.49 -17.38 29.08
N GLY A 55 14.12 -16.29 28.63
CA GLY A 55 15.14 -16.33 27.58
C GLY A 55 14.62 -16.75 26.20
N ILE A 56 13.31 -16.64 25.95
CA ILE A 56 12.65 -17.07 24.71
C ILE A 56 12.52 -15.90 23.74
N VAL A 57 12.92 -16.12 22.49
CA VAL A 57 12.65 -15.18 21.38
C VAL A 57 11.25 -15.45 20.83
N SER A 58 10.30 -14.58 21.17
CA SER A 58 8.92 -14.69 20.68
C SER A 58 8.74 -14.00 19.33
N LYS A 59 8.29 -14.76 18.32
CA LYS A 59 7.87 -14.24 17.01
C LYS A 59 6.83 -13.11 17.13
N ARG A 60 5.91 -13.21 18.10
CA ARG A 60 4.88 -12.18 18.35
C ARG A 60 5.50 -10.84 18.76
N LEU A 61 6.58 -10.86 19.55
CA LEU A 61 7.31 -9.63 19.93
C LEU A 61 8.06 -9.06 18.74
N GLU A 62 8.68 -9.91 17.92
CA GLU A 62 9.36 -9.48 16.70
C GLU A 62 8.41 -8.79 15.72
N ASP A 63 7.22 -9.35 15.51
CA ASP A 63 6.18 -8.76 14.65
C ASP A 63 5.67 -7.42 15.22
N TYR A 64 5.47 -7.36 16.54
CA TYR A 64 5.11 -6.12 17.23
C TYR A 64 6.18 -5.03 17.07
N ASP A 65 7.45 -5.38 17.24
CA ASP A 65 8.55 -4.42 17.11
C ASP A 65 8.77 -4.00 15.67
N ARG A 66 8.63 -4.92 14.72
CA ARG A 66 8.71 -4.63 13.29
C ARG A 66 7.63 -3.64 12.86
N THR A 67 6.38 -3.88 13.25
CA THR A 67 5.25 -2.99 12.94
C THR A 67 5.41 -1.63 13.60
N ARG A 68 5.83 -1.58 14.87
CA ARG A 68 6.11 -0.33 15.59
C ARG A 68 7.25 0.47 14.94
N LYS A 69 8.32 -0.20 14.51
CA LYS A 69 9.47 0.42 13.82
C LYS A 69 9.04 0.99 12.47
N ALA A 70 8.35 0.21 11.64
CA ALA A 70 7.83 0.67 10.36
C ALA A 70 6.88 1.87 10.52
N ALA A 71 6.02 1.86 11.55
CA ALA A 71 5.14 3.00 11.83
C ALA A 71 5.91 4.26 12.23
N LYS A 72 7.01 4.11 13.00
CA LYS A 72 7.89 5.23 13.37
C LYS A 72 8.61 5.80 12.15
N GLU A 73 9.09 4.96 11.25
CA GLU A 73 9.74 5.36 9.99
C GLU A 73 8.76 6.08 9.06
N ASN A 74 7.52 5.60 8.96
CA ASN A 74 6.47 6.30 8.22
C ASN A 74 6.16 7.67 8.83
N LEU A 75 6.13 7.78 10.16
CA LEU A 75 5.96 9.07 10.83
C LEU A 75 7.10 10.03 10.51
N SER A 76 8.36 9.58 10.60
CA SER A 76 9.51 10.45 10.31
C SER A 76 9.49 10.96 8.88
N SER A 77 9.24 10.07 7.90
CA SER A 77 9.11 10.48 6.50
C SER A 77 7.97 11.49 6.28
N THR A 78 6.81 11.28 6.92
CA THR A 78 5.70 12.24 6.83
C THR A 78 6.03 13.58 7.47
N LEU A 79 6.81 13.59 8.56
CA LEU A 79 7.24 14.83 9.22
C LEU A 79 8.21 15.62 8.33
N GLU A 80 9.11 14.94 7.62
CA GLU A 80 10.03 15.54 6.64
C GLU A 80 9.27 16.13 5.44
N GLN A 81 8.25 15.44 4.94
CA GLN A 81 7.39 15.98 3.88
C GLN A 81 6.70 17.28 4.30
N VAL A 82 6.23 17.36 5.55
CA VAL A 82 5.62 18.59 6.11
C VAL A 82 6.64 19.73 6.21
N ASP A 83 7.92 19.41 6.46
CA ASP A 83 8.99 20.43 6.43
C ASP A 83 9.25 20.94 5.03
N TYR A 84 9.29 20.04 4.06
CA TYR A 84 9.58 20.38 2.68
C TYR A 84 8.42 21.11 1.98
N ASP A 85 7.18 20.96 2.47
CA ASP A 85 5.99 21.58 1.91
C ASP A 85 6.07 23.12 1.91
N GLN A 86 6.33 23.73 0.75
CA GLN A 86 6.46 25.19 0.60
C GLN A 86 5.12 25.93 0.60
N SER A 87 3.99 25.22 0.49
CA SER A 87 2.67 25.85 0.50
C SER A 87 2.20 26.29 1.90
N LEU A 88 2.91 25.84 2.94
CA LEU A 88 2.51 26.04 4.33
C LEU A 88 3.36 27.09 5.03
N THR A 89 2.69 27.90 5.83
CA THR A 89 3.37 28.77 6.79
C THR A 89 4.05 27.94 7.90
N ASN A 90 5.08 28.50 8.54
CA ASN A 90 5.78 27.86 9.65
C ASN A 90 4.84 27.46 10.81
N ASN A 91 3.82 28.28 11.08
CA ASN A 91 2.82 27.99 12.11
C ASN A 91 1.93 26.79 11.74
N GLU A 92 1.56 26.67 10.47
CA GLU A 92 0.79 25.53 9.98
C GLU A 92 1.62 24.24 10.00
N LYS A 93 2.88 24.30 9.58
CA LYS A 93 3.83 23.17 9.68
C LYS A 93 3.92 22.67 11.12
N LYS A 94 4.15 23.59 12.08
CA LYS A 94 4.21 23.26 13.51
C LYS A 94 2.93 22.58 14.00
N LYS A 95 1.76 23.11 13.64
CA LYS A 95 0.45 22.51 13.99
C LYS A 95 0.27 21.12 13.36
N ARG A 96 0.62 20.95 12.08
CA ARG A 96 0.53 19.65 11.38
C ARG A 96 1.43 18.60 12.03
N LYS A 97 2.69 18.93 12.28
CA LYS A 97 3.64 18.04 12.97
C LYS A 97 3.16 17.65 14.36
N TYR A 98 2.69 18.61 15.16
CA TYR A 98 2.15 18.32 16.48
C TYR A 98 0.96 17.35 16.40
N ASN A 99 0.05 17.57 15.45
CA ASN A 99 -1.08 16.68 15.23
C ASN A 99 -0.66 15.28 14.77
N LEU A 100 0.35 15.16 13.90
CA LEU A 100 0.91 13.87 13.47
C LEU A 100 1.53 13.11 14.64
N LYS A 101 2.39 13.76 15.43
CA LYS A 101 2.99 13.16 16.64
C LYS A 101 1.94 12.76 17.66
N ARG A 102 0.92 13.59 17.88
CA ARG A 102 -0.20 13.30 18.79
C ARG A 102 -1.01 12.09 18.30
N LYS A 103 -1.34 12.03 17.00
CA LYS A 103 -2.05 10.89 16.41
C LYS A 103 -1.23 9.61 16.55
N PHE A 104 0.07 9.66 16.24
CA PHE A 104 0.97 8.52 16.37
C PHE A 104 1.09 8.04 17.82
N ALA A 105 1.27 8.96 18.77
CA ALA A 105 1.31 8.63 20.19
C ALA A 105 -0.02 8.05 20.71
N ALA A 106 -1.14 8.34 20.06
CA ALA A 106 -2.44 7.80 20.40
C ALA A 106 -2.76 6.47 19.70
N THR A 107 -2.01 6.05 18.67
CA THR A 107 -2.24 4.78 17.97
C THR A 107 -1.45 3.65 18.61
N THR A 108 -2.08 2.49 18.76
CA THR A 108 -1.41 1.26 19.19
C THR A 108 -1.03 0.39 17.99
N VAL A 109 -0.28 -0.69 18.23
CA VAL A 109 0.08 -1.63 17.14
C VAL A 109 -1.15 -2.42 16.70
N ASN A 110 -2.04 -2.81 17.60
CA ASN A 110 -3.29 -3.44 17.21
C ASN A 110 -4.14 -2.50 16.35
N ASP A 111 -4.24 -1.21 16.70
CA ASP A 111 -4.92 -0.21 15.84
C ASP A 111 -4.33 -0.16 14.42
N LEU A 112 -3.02 -0.39 14.27
CA LEU A 112 -2.35 -0.42 12.96
C LEU A 112 -2.68 -1.71 12.20
N ILE A 113 -2.65 -2.86 12.88
CA ILE A 113 -2.99 -4.15 12.31
C ILE A 113 -4.46 -4.17 11.87
N ASP A 114 -5.37 -3.67 12.70
CA ASP A 114 -6.80 -3.58 12.40
C ASP A 114 -7.09 -2.68 11.19
N LYS A 115 -6.26 -1.65 10.96
CA LYS A 115 -6.36 -0.81 9.76
C LYS A 115 -5.80 -1.49 8.51
N GLN A 116 -4.74 -2.28 8.66
CA GLN A 116 -4.12 -3.03 7.55
C GLN A 116 -4.98 -4.21 7.12
N GLN A 117 -5.59 -4.89 8.09
CA GLN A 117 -6.65 -5.85 7.87
C GLN A 117 -7.89 -5.08 7.43
N LYS A 118 -7.92 -4.64 6.16
CA LYS A 118 -9.13 -4.16 5.52
C LYS A 118 -10.19 -5.22 5.79
N ARG A 119 -11.14 -4.96 6.70
CA ARG A 119 -12.31 -5.84 6.83
C ARG A 119 -12.87 -5.95 5.42
N TYR A 120 -12.96 -7.18 4.91
CA TYR A 120 -13.41 -7.44 3.56
C TYR A 120 -14.79 -6.79 3.39
N SER A 121 -14.79 -5.60 2.82
CA SER A 121 -15.98 -4.82 2.56
C SER A 121 -16.35 -5.00 1.10
N ALA A 122 -17.60 -4.73 0.74
CA ALA A 122 -18.05 -4.78 -0.65
C ALA A 122 -17.16 -3.94 -1.59
N VAL A 123 -16.57 -2.85 -1.09
CA VAL A 123 -15.62 -2.00 -1.83
C VAL A 123 -14.31 -2.73 -2.11
N SER A 124 -13.80 -3.52 -1.16
CA SER A 124 -12.58 -4.33 -1.35
C SER A 124 -12.78 -5.37 -2.46
N GLY A 125 -13.95 -6.02 -2.50
CA GLY A 125 -14.30 -6.94 -3.59
C GLY A 125 -14.31 -6.27 -4.96
N MET A 126 -14.78 -5.02 -5.05
CA MET A 126 -14.72 -4.25 -6.29
C MET A 126 -13.30 -3.86 -6.70
N GLU A 127 -12.45 -3.45 -5.76
CA GLU A 127 -11.03 -3.13 -6.03
C GLU A 127 -10.31 -4.35 -6.62
N GLU A 128 -10.56 -5.55 -6.09
CA GLU A 128 -9.97 -6.79 -6.61
C GLU A 128 -10.45 -7.10 -8.03
N VAL A 129 -11.75 -6.96 -8.30
CA VAL A 129 -12.29 -7.15 -9.66
C VAL A 129 -11.71 -6.13 -10.65
N GLN A 130 -11.54 -4.87 -10.24
CA GLN A 130 -10.91 -3.85 -11.08
C GLN A 130 -9.44 -4.17 -11.36
N ARG A 131 -8.68 -4.62 -10.35
CA ARG A 131 -7.28 -5.05 -10.54
C ARG A 131 -7.16 -6.23 -11.50
N ARG A 132 -8.02 -7.25 -11.36
CA ARG A 132 -8.06 -8.40 -12.29
C ARG A 132 -8.37 -7.95 -13.72
N ARG A 133 -9.37 -7.08 -13.90
CA ARG A 133 -9.71 -6.52 -15.22
C ARG A 133 -8.56 -5.72 -15.82
N GLN A 134 -7.79 -5.00 -15.01
CA GLN A 134 -6.63 -4.25 -15.48
C GLN A 134 -5.49 -5.19 -15.91
N GLN A 135 -5.19 -6.21 -15.11
CA GLN A 135 -4.20 -7.25 -15.44
C GLN A 135 -4.57 -7.97 -16.74
N GLU A 136 -5.83 -8.39 -16.90
CA GLU A 136 -6.31 -9.02 -18.14
C GLU A 136 -6.16 -8.10 -19.36
N ARG A 137 -6.36 -6.78 -19.20
CA ARG A 137 -6.16 -5.80 -20.29
C ARG A 137 -4.69 -5.69 -20.66
N GLU A 138 -3.80 -5.61 -19.67
CA GLU A 138 -2.36 -5.52 -19.88
C GLU A 138 -1.82 -6.80 -20.53
N GLU A 139 -2.27 -7.98 -20.11
CA GLU A 139 -1.92 -9.26 -20.73
C GLU A 139 -2.43 -9.37 -22.17
N LYS A 140 -3.69 -8.97 -22.43
CA LYS A 140 -4.23 -8.93 -23.79
C LYS A 140 -3.47 -7.96 -24.69
N GLN A 141 -3.01 -6.82 -24.17
CA GLN A 141 -2.20 -5.87 -24.92
C GLN A 141 -0.81 -6.45 -25.25
N LYS A 142 -0.13 -7.07 -24.27
CA LYS A 142 1.16 -7.76 -24.50
C LYS A 142 1.03 -8.86 -25.55
N ALA A 143 0.00 -9.70 -25.45
CA ALA A 143 -0.26 -10.76 -26.42
C ALA A 143 -0.62 -10.24 -27.83
N ARG A 144 -1.18 -9.03 -27.95
CA ARG A 144 -1.40 -8.38 -29.26
C ARG A 144 -0.08 -7.89 -29.85
N GLN A 145 0.76 -7.21 -29.05
CA GLN A 145 2.07 -6.71 -29.50
C GLN A 145 3.00 -7.84 -29.94
N GLU A 146 3.02 -8.97 -29.23
CA GLU A 146 3.81 -10.14 -29.62
C GLU A 146 3.33 -10.74 -30.94
N ARG A 147 2.02 -10.88 -31.14
CA ARG A 147 1.44 -11.35 -32.41
C ARG A 147 1.76 -10.41 -33.56
N GLU A 148 1.74 -9.10 -33.34
CA GLU A 148 2.11 -8.12 -34.37
C GLU A 148 3.59 -8.20 -34.74
N ARG A 149 4.50 -8.32 -33.75
CA ARG A 149 5.94 -8.52 -34.00
C ARG A 149 6.21 -9.80 -34.80
N GLN A 150 5.58 -10.91 -34.42
CA GLN A 150 5.68 -12.17 -35.15
C GLN A 150 5.10 -12.07 -36.57
N LYS A 151 4.00 -11.34 -36.75
CA LYS A 151 3.42 -11.11 -38.08
C LYS A 151 4.37 -10.27 -38.95
N GLN A 152 4.95 -9.21 -38.40
CA GLN A 152 5.90 -8.36 -39.11
C GLN A 152 7.16 -9.14 -39.52
N SER A 153 7.73 -9.95 -38.63
CA SER A 153 8.91 -10.76 -38.95
C SER A 153 8.61 -11.79 -40.05
N ARG A 154 7.44 -12.45 -40.01
CA ARG A 154 6.97 -13.37 -41.07
C ARG A 154 6.78 -12.65 -42.42
N VAL A 155 6.23 -11.44 -42.41
CA VAL A 155 6.04 -10.65 -43.64
C VAL A 155 7.39 -10.20 -44.22
N GLN A 156 8.33 -9.73 -43.40
CA GLN A 156 9.68 -9.35 -43.85
C GLN A 156 10.45 -10.55 -44.40
N ALA A 157 10.36 -11.70 -43.73
CA ALA A 157 10.87 -12.97 -44.20
C ALA A 157 10.30 -13.37 -45.58
N ARG A 158 8.99 -13.18 -45.79
CA ARG A 158 8.35 -13.45 -47.09
C ARG A 158 8.83 -12.47 -48.16
N LYS A 159 8.94 -11.18 -47.85
CA LYS A 159 9.41 -10.14 -48.79
C LYS A 159 10.84 -10.41 -49.25
N SER A 160 11.77 -10.66 -48.32
CA SER A 160 13.17 -11.00 -48.64
C SER A 160 13.27 -12.27 -49.49
N ARG A 161 12.52 -13.32 -49.14
CA ARG A 161 12.46 -14.55 -49.93
C ARG A 161 11.91 -14.31 -51.35
N ASN A 162 10.83 -13.55 -51.48
CA ASN A 162 10.26 -13.22 -52.78
C ASN A 162 11.23 -12.39 -53.63
N ALA A 163 11.98 -11.46 -53.02
CA ALA A 163 13.01 -10.69 -53.72
C ALA A 163 14.14 -11.59 -54.27
N LEU A 164 14.56 -12.62 -53.52
CA LEU A 164 15.54 -13.60 -54.00
C LEU A 164 15.02 -14.40 -55.20
N PHE A 165 13.75 -14.80 -55.19
CA PHE A 165 13.13 -15.54 -56.30
C PHE A 165 12.82 -14.67 -57.53
N ALA A 166 12.68 -13.35 -57.36
CA ALA A 166 12.48 -12.41 -58.45
C ALA A 166 13.77 -12.16 -59.26
N LYS A 167 14.95 -12.44 -58.70
CA LYS A 167 16.24 -12.27 -59.41
C LYS A 167 16.31 -13.20 -60.63
N ARG A 168 16.48 -12.61 -61.81
CA ARG A 168 16.70 -13.31 -63.09
C ARG A 168 18.08 -12.98 -63.65
N THR A 169 18.65 -13.91 -64.41
CA THR A 169 19.85 -13.69 -65.22
C THR A 169 19.52 -12.80 -66.42
N LYS A 170 20.54 -12.31 -67.14
CA LYS A 170 20.35 -11.51 -68.38
C LYS A 170 19.51 -12.25 -69.44
N LYS A 171 19.49 -13.58 -69.44
CA LYS A 171 18.67 -14.44 -70.32
C LYS A 171 17.26 -14.71 -69.78
N GLY A 172 16.85 -14.09 -68.67
CA GLY A 172 15.54 -14.31 -68.03
C GLY A 172 15.44 -15.57 -67.16
N GLN A 173 16.50 -16.37 -67.05
CA GLN A 173 16.51 -17.59 -66.25
C GLN A 173 16.61 -17.28 -64.74
N PRO A 174 16.06 -18.12 -63.85
CA PRO A 174 16.21 -17.92 -62.41
C PRO A 174 17.69 -17.99 -61.96
N VAL A 175 18.10 -17.09 -61.08
CA VAL A 175 19.45 -17.13 -60.49
C VAL A 175 19.51 -18.26 -59.46
N MET A 176 20.33 -19.28 -59.69
CA MET A 176 20.37 -20.46 -58.81
C MET A 176 20.98 -20.17 -57.43
N SER A 177 21.98 -19.28 -57.34
CA SER A 177 22.56 -18.89 -56.05
C SER A 177 21.54 -18.28 -55.09
N SER A 178 20.64 -17.41 -55.58
CA SER A 178 19.58 -16.82 -54.75
C SER A 178 18.53 -17.85 -54.30
N ARG A 179 18.31 -18.91 -55.09
CA ARG A 179 17.45 -20.04 -54.69
C ARG A 179 18.11 -20.85 -53.58
N VAL A 180 19.41 -21.13 -53.69
CA VAL A 180 20.17 -21.83 -52.65
C VAL A 180 20.20 -21.02 -51.36
N GLU A 181 20.44 -19.71 -51.42
CA GLU A 181 20.35 -18.80 -50.26
C GLU A 181 18.97 -18.89 -49.58
N SER A 182 17.89 -18.90 -50.35
CA SER A 182 16.53 -19.02 -49.81
C SER A 182 16.26 -20.35 -49.10
N LEU A 183 16.87 -21.44 -49.57
CA LEU A 183 16.79 -22.78 -48.97
C LEU A 183 17.60 -22.84 -47.68
N LEU A 184 18.83 -22.29 -47.69
CA LEU A 184 19.68 -22.20 -46.50
C LEU A 184 18.99 -21.38 -45.39
N GLN A 185 18.36 -20.25 -45.72
CA GLN A 185 17.56 -19.47 -44.76
C GLN A 185 16.35 -20.22 -44.21
N LYS A 186 15.81 -21.20 -44.94
CA LYS A 186 14.70 -22.04 -44.47
C LYS A 186 15.20 -23.08 -43.47
N ILE A 187 16.36 -23.67 -43.74
CA ILE A 187 17.00 -24.67 -42.87
C ILE A 187 17.46 -24.00 -41.56
N SER A 188 18.07 -22.81 -41.63
CA SER A 188 18.56 -22.11 -40.44
C SER A 188 17.46 -21.59 -39.49
N ARG A 189 16.18 -21.67 -39.88
CA ARG A 189 15.03 -21.25 -39.07
C ARG A 189 14.28 -22.42 -38.45
N GLN A 190 14.57 -23.66 -38.86
CA GLN A 190 14.13 -24.86 -38.16
C GLN A 190 14.99 -25.05 -36.92
#